data_AF-A0A822ZIT7-F1
#
_entry.id   AF-A0A822ZIT7-F1
#
_cell.length_a   1.000
_cell.length_b   1.000
_cell.length_c   1.000
_cell.angle_alpha   90.00
_cell.angle_beta   90.00
_cell.angle_gamma   90.00
#
_symmetry.space_group_name_H-M   'P 1'
#
loop_
_entity.id
_entity.type
_entity.pdbx_description
1 polymer ?
#
loop_
_entity_poly.entity_id
_entity_poly.type
_entity_poly.pdbx_seq_one_letter_code
_entity_poly.pdbx_strand_id
1 'polypeptide(L)'
;MCIIADSISIRGGGGDLGAQLLKVQDDIPICASIISQRLALYSLEVGAEWVRDGVKDLAKNHGREGAIYLWEKLPQKYLDDFDVAVVHWLAHRYDIVVILGAPCGGPGYIRISFGGLPEVDCEVAAGRLCRGLEELMRDEMVQ
;
A
#
# COMPACT_ATOMS: atom_id res chain seq x y z
N MET A 1 -29.88 -2.53 1.15
CA MET A 1 -29.71 -3.70 2.04
C MET A 1 -28.39 -4.36 1.67
N CYS A 2 -27.43 -4.38 2.61
CA CYS A 2 -26.13 -5.04 2.45
C CYS A 2 -26.38 -6.56 2.43
N ILE A 3 -25.96 -7.27 1.38
CA ILE A 3 -26.13 -8.72 1.24
C ILE A 3 -25.47 -9.45 2.42
N ILE A 4 -24.37 -8.90 2.94
CA ILE A 4 -23.62 -9.49 4.06
C ILE A 4 -24.37 -9.39 5.39
N ALA A 5 -25.24 -8.38 5.56
CA ALA A 5 -25.97 -8.18 6.81
C ALA A 5 -27.03 -9.28 7.07
N ASP A 6 -27.58 -9.88 6.00
CA ASP A 6 -28.61 -10.93 6.13
C ASP A 6 -28.02 -12.33 6.32
N SER A 7 -26.78 -12.56 5.88
CA SER A 7 -26.10 -13.87 5.96
C SER A 7 -25.35 -14.11 7.27
N ILE A 8 -25.09 -13.07 8.06
CA ILE A 8 -24.55 -13.22 9.41
C ILE A 8 -25.76 -13.31 10.34
N SER A 9 -26.13 -14.53 10.74
CA SER A 9 -27.06 -14.75 11.85
C SER A 9 -26.42 -14.24 13.15
N ILE A 10 -26.42 -12.93 13.38
CA ILE A 10 -26.10 -12.31 14.68
C ILE A 10 -27.31 -12.55 15.59
N ARG A 11 -27.52 -13.81 15.98
CA ARG A 11 -28.36 -14.18 17.11
C ARG A 11 -27.53 -13.99 18.38
N GLY A 12 -27.25 -12.75 18.73
CA GLY A 12 -26.53 -12.39 19.94
C GLY A 12 -27.10 -11.09 20.48
N GLY A 13 -27.60 -11.11 21.72
CA GLY A 13 -28.08 -9.92 22.42
C GLY A 13 -27.06 -8.79 22.39
N GLY A 14 -27.53 -7.55 22.56
CA GLY A 14 -26.84 -6.29 22.21
C GLY A 14 -25.50 -5.94 22.86
N GLY A 15 -24.67 -6.91 23.25
CA GLY A 15 -23.30 -6.76 23.73
C GLY A 15 -22.20 -7.32 22.80
N ASP A 16 -22.52 -7.90 21.65
CA ASP A 16 -21.51 -8.36 20.69
C ASP A 16 -20.83 -7.18 19.94
N LEU A 17 -19.52 -7.28 19.68
CA LEU A 17 -18.74 -6.25 19.00
C LEU A 17 -19.28 -6.00 17.58
N GLY A 18 -19.67 -7.04 16.85
CA GLY A 18 -20.25 -6.92 15.52
C GLY A 18 -21.55 -6.12 15.54
N ALA A 19 -22.42 -6.37 16.51
CA ALA A 19 -23.65 -5.61 16.71
C ALA A 19 -23.39 -4.13 17.04
N GLN A 20 -22.32 -3.80 17.78
CA GLN A 20 -21.97 -2.39 18.03
C GLN A 20 -21.35 -1.72 16.80
N LEU A 21 -20.51 -2.42 16.04
CA LEU A 21 -19.93 -1.89 14.80
C LEU A 21 -21.00 -1.63 13.74
N LEU A 22 -22.04 -2.48 13.67
CA LEU A 22 -23.15 -2.28 12.76
C LEU A 22 -23.93 -1.00 13.06
N LYS A 23 -24.13 -0.65 14.34
CA LYS A 23 -24.74 0.65 14.72
C LYS A 23 -23.94 1.82 14.14
N VAL A 24 -22.61 1.80 14.29
CA VAL A 24 -21.73 2.84 13.72
C VAL A 24 -21.83 2.89 12.20
N GLN A 25 -21.94 1.73 11.54
CA GLN A 25 -22.11 1.62 10.10
C GLN A 25 -23.47 2.11 9.59
N ASP A 26 -24.52 2.10 10.42
CA ASP A 26 -25.82 2.64 10.03
C ASP A 26 -25.83 4.18 10.08
N ASP A 27 -24.97 4.78 10.90
CA ASP A 27 -24.83 6.24 11.05
C ASP A 27 -23.81 6.86 10.06
N ILE A 28 -22.91 6.07 9.48
CA ILE A 28 -21.91 6.52 8.51
C ILE A 28 -22.02 5.65 7.25
N PRO A 29 -22.17 6.18 6.04
CA PRO A 29 -22.36 5.40 4.81
C PRO A 29 -21.06 4.67 4.38
N ILE A 30 -20.63 3.68 5.16
CA ILE A 30 -19.42 2.88 4.96
C ILE A 30 -19.70 1.50 4.38
N CYS A 31 -20.97 1.13 4.18
CA CYS A 31 -21.30 -0.16 3.60
C CYS A 31 -20.81 -0.25 2.15
N ALA A 32 -20.20 -1.38 1.79
CA ALA A 32 -19.76 -1.63 0.42
C ALA A 32 -20.96 -1.64 -0.54
N SER A 33 -20.77 -1.16 -1.78
CA SER A 33 -21.84 -1.19 -2.78
C SER A 33 -22.33 -2.61 -3.04
N ILE A 34 -23.62 -2.78 -3.40
CA ILE A 34 -24.19 -4.10 -3.75
C ILE A 34 -23.38 -4.77 -4.86
N ILE A 35 -22.89 -3.99 -5.82
CA ILE A 35 -22.05 -4.50 -6.93
C ILE A 35 -20.72 -5.04 -6.39
N SER A 36 -20.05 -4.29 -5.51
CA SER A 36 -18.79 -4.74 -4.87
C SER A 36 -18.98 -6.02 -4.06
N GLN A 37 -20.10 -6.15 -3.34
CA GLN A 37 -20.41 -7.35 -2.55
C GLN A 37 -20.63 -8.59 -3.43
N ARG A 38 -21.36 -8.44 -4.55
CA ARG A 38 -21.54 -9.55 -5.52
C ARG A 38 -20.21 -9.94 -6.16
N LEU A 39 -19.41 -8.97 -6.58
CA LEU A 39 -18.09 -9.23 -7.14
C LEU A 39 -17.20 -9.96 -6.12
N ALA A 40 -17.19 -9.52 -4.86
CA ALA A 40 -16.42 -10.17 -3.80
C ALA A 40 -16.84 -11.63 -3.59
N LEU A 41 -18.15 -11.93 -3.61
CA LEU A 41 -18.64 -13.30 -3.51
C LEU A 41 -18.13 -14.19 -4.64
N TYR A 42 -18.24 -13.72 -5.89
CA TYR A 42 -17.69 -14.45 -7.04
C TYR A 42 -16.16 -14.61 -6.97
N SER A 43 -15.43 -13.58 -6.53
CA SER A 43 -13.98 -13.68 -6.35
C SER A 43 -13.58 -14.74 -5.32
N LEU A 44 -14.39 -14.94 -4.28
CA LEU A 44 -14.18 -16.02 -3.31
C LEU A 44 -14.41 -17.41 -3.92
N GLU A 45 -15.40 -17.54 -4.82
CA GLU A 45 -15.68 -18.80 -5.55
C GLU A 45 -14.55 -19.18 -6.53
N VAL A 46 -13.95 -18.19 -7.20
CA VAL A 46 -12.77 -18.40 -8.07
C VAL A 46 -11.58 -18.95 -7.28
N GLY A 47 -11.44 -18.53 -6.02
CA GLY A 47 -10.46 -19.07 -5.08
C GLY A 47 -9.05 -18.51 -5.22
N ALA A 48 -8.14 -19.03 -4.38
CA ALA A 48 -6.81 -18.45 -4.19
C ALA A 48 -5.86 -18.62 -5.40
N GLU A 49 -6.14 -19.53 -6.34
CA GLU A 49 -5.26 -19.75 -7.49
C GLU A 49 -5.12 -18.51 -8.37
N TRP A 50 -6.21 -17.76 -8.54
CA TRP A 50 -6.19 -16.51 -9.31
C TRP A 50 -5.21 -15.49 -8.68
N VAL A 51 -5.20 -15.40 -7.35
CA VAL A 51 -4.25 -14.54 -6.62
C VAL A 51 -2.82 -15.07 -6.78
N ARG A 52 -2.60 -16.37 -6.60
CA ARG A 52 -1.26 -16.99 -6.73
C ARG A 52 -0.66 -16.76 -8.11
N ASP A 53 -1.47 -16.87 -9.15
CA ASP A 53 -1.02 -16.58 -10.52
C ASP A 53 -0.68 -15.10 -10.71
N GLY A 54 -1.48 -14.19 -10.13
CA GLY A 54 -1.25 -12.74 -10.21
C GLY A 54 -0.01 -12.26 -9.43
N VAL A 55 0.39 -12.96 -8.36
CA VAL A 55 1.54 -12.56 -7.52
C VAL A 55 2.81 -13.37 -7.78
N LYS A 56 2.79 -14.39 -8.64
CA LYS A 56 3.91 -15.32 -8.85
C LYS A 56 5.22 -14.63 -9.23
N ASP A 57 5.13 -13.55 -9.99
CA ASP A 57 6.29 -12.81 -10.49
C ASP A 57 6.72 -11.69 -9.51
N LEU A 58 5.92 -11.34 -8.50
CA LEU A 58 6.27 -10.31 -7.52
C LEU A 58 7.50 -10.71 -6.68
N ALA A 59 7.71 -12.01 -6.46
CA ALA A 59 8.88 -12.53 -5.78
C ALA A 59 10.19 -12.26 -6.55
N LYS A 60 10.13 -12.01 -7.87
CA LYS A 60 11.30 -11.61 -8.65
C LYS A 60 11.67 -10.15 -8.38
N ASN A 61 10.69 -9.32 -8.08
CA ASN A 61 10.88 -7.89 -7.81
C ASN A 61 11.43 -7.62 -6.39
N HIS A 62 11.42 -8.60 -5.48
CA HIS A 62 12.04 -8.48 -4.16
C HIS A 62 12.30 -9.85 -3.50
N GLY A 63 13.48 -10.01 -2.89
CA GLY A 63 13.88 -11.25 -2.22
C GLY A 63 13.43 -11.39 -0.76
N ARG A 64 12.28 -10.80 -0.35
CA ARG A 64 11.83 -10.82 1.06
C ARG A 64 10.43 -11.43 1.19
N GLU A 65 10.17 -12.07 2.32
CA GLU A 65 8.85 -12.64 2.64
C GLU A 65 7.90 -11.54 3.11
N GLY A 66 6.73 -11.41 2.45
CA GLY A 66 5.66 -10.52 2.92
C GLY A 66 5.16 -9.50 1.89
N ALA A 67 4.94 -8.27 2.35
CA ALA A 67 4.17 -7.25 1.63
C ALA A 67 4.82 -6.75 0.33
N ILE A 68 4.01 -6.14 -0.53
CA ILE A 68 4.41 -5.58 -1.83
C ILE A 68 5.11 -4.21 -1.76
N TYR A 69 5.81 -3.94 -0.66
CA TYR A 69 6.52 -2.68 -0.44
C TYR A 69 7.77 -2.87 0.41
N LEU A 70 8.78 -2.02 0.15
CA LEU A 70 10.00 -1.89 0.93
C LEU A 70 9.97 -0.60 1.75
N TRP A 71 10.68 -0.61 2.87
CA TRP A 71 10.92 0.55 3.70
C TRP A 71 12.41 0.84 3.72
N GLU A 72 12.79 2.05 3.32
CA GLU A 72 14.19 2.47 3.30
C GLU A 72 14.38 3.72 4.14
N LYS A 73 15.42 3.71 4.97
CA LYS A 73 15.73 4.80 5.89
C LYS A 73 16.43 5.92 5.14
N LEU A 74 15.94 7.14 5.27
CA LEU A 74 16.63 8.33 4.77
C LEU A 74 17.84 8.67 5.66
N PRO A 75 18.87 9.31 5.09
CA PRO A 75 19.96 9.87 5.88
C PRO A 75 19.46 10.80 6.99
N GLN A 76 20.11 10.78 8.15
CA GLN A 76 19.71 11.54 9.35
C GLN A 76 19.53 13.05 9.10
N LYS A 77 20.24 13.60 8.12
CA LYS A 77 20.15 15.02 7.73
C LYS A 77 18.87 15.41 6.99
N TYR A 78 18.08 14.43 6.54
CA TYR A 78 16.81 14.62 5.82
C TYR A 78 15.59 14.17 6.63
N LEU A 79 15.71 14.17 7.96
CA LEU A 79 14.56 13.97 8.83
C LEU A 79 13.69 15.24 8.89
N ASP A 80 12.46 15.08 9.35
CA ASP A 80 11.46 16.15 9.52
C ASP A 80 11.09 16.84 8.20
N ASP A 81 10.97 18.18 8.15
CA ASP A 81 10.46 18.98 7.01
C ASP A 81 11.16 18.73 5.66
N PHE A 82 12.29 18.04 5.66
CA PHE A 82 13.07 17.69 4.47
C PHE A 82 12.64 16.39 3.80
N ASP A 83 11.88 15.51 4.47
CA ASP A 83 11.45 14.24 3.87
C ASP A 83 10.50 14.48 2.68
N VAL A 84 9.59 15.45 2.80
CA VAL A 84 8.73 15.96 1.73
C VAL A 84 9.55 16.47 0.56
N ALA A 85 10.62 17.23 0.84
CA ALA A 85 11.50 17.78 -0.19
C ALA A 85 12.23 16.67 -0.96
N VAL A 86 12.69 15.62 -0.27
CA VAL A 86 13.31 14.44 -0.89
C VAL A 86 12.35 13.73 -1.84
N VAL A 87 11.11 13.48 -1.41
CA VAL A 87 10.10 12.82 -2.27
C VAL A 87 9.76 13.68 -3.49
N HIS A 88 9.61 14.99 -3.30
CA HIS A 88 9.35 15.91 -4.40
C HIS A 88 10.52 15.97 -5.38
N TRP A 89 11.76 15.98 -4.88
CA TRP A 89 12.98 15.99 -5.70
C TRP A 89 13.15 14.69 -6.49
N LEU A 90 12.94 13.52 -5.87
CA LEU A 90 12.93 12.23 -6.57
C LEU A 90 11.88 12.18 -7.68
N ALA A 91 10.69 12.74 -7.44
CA ALA A 91 9.63 12.77 -8.44
C ALA A 91 9.99 13.62 -9.66
N HIS A 92 10.62 14.79 -9.46
CA HIS A 92 10.91 15.71 -10.56
C HIS A 92 12.23 15.41 -11.29
N ARG A 93 13.27 14.97 -10.57
CA ARG A 93 14.61 14.73 -11.14
C ARG A 93 14.78 13.32 -11.69
N TYR A 94 14.13 12.35 -11.05
CA TYR A 94 14.31 10.93 -11.34
C TYR A 94 13.05 10.23 -11.86
N ASP A 95 11.91 10.95 -11.97
CA ASP A 95 10.60 10.40 -12.31
C ASP A 95 10.21 9.24 -11.39
N ILE A 96 10.48 9.36 -10.09
CA ILE A 96 10.17 8.35 -9.07
C ILE A 96 9.29 8.91 -7.97
N VAL A 97 8.10 8.33 -7.81
CA VAL A 97 7.17 8.66 -6.73
C VAL A 97 7.25 7.58 -5.65
N VAL A 98 7.59 8.00 -4.43
CA VAL A 98 7.60 7.16 -3.23
C VAL A 98 6.70 7.77 -2.16
N ILE A 99 6.32 6.97 -1.16
CA ILE A 99 5.42 7.42 -0.08
C ILE A 99 6.26 7.79 1.13
N LEU A 100 5.94 8.91 1.77
CA LEU A 100 6.56 9.31 3.04
C LEU A 100 6.26 8.29 4.14
N GLY A 101 7.24 7.97 4.95
CA GLY A 101 7.10 7.04 6.07
C GLY A 101 6.35 7.65 7.26
N ALA A 102 6.46 8.97 7.49
CA ALA A 102 5.85 9.64 8.65
C ALA A 102 4.31 9.44 8.75
N PRO A 103 3.50 9.60 7.69
CA PRO A 103 2.06 9.28 7.71
C PRO A 103 1.75 7.81 8.02
N CYS A 104 2.73 6.93 7.85
CA CYS A 104 2.63 5.49 8.09
C CYS A 104 3.32 5.08 9.42
N GLY A 105 3.68 6.02 10.29
CA GLY A 105 4.28 5.75 11.59
C GLY A 105 5.79 5.46 11.58
N GLY A 106 6.49 5.71 10.46
CA GLY A 106 7.94 5.59 10.38
C GLY A 106 8.62 6.87 9.87
N PRO A 107 8.73 7.92 10.71
CA PRO A 107 9.46 9.15 10.36
C PRO A 107 10.89 8.87 9.92
N GLY A 108 11.36 9.56 8.88
CA GLY A 108 12.69 9.35 8.33
C GLY A 108 12.85 8.12 7.44
N TYR A 109 11.74 7.53 7.00
CA TYR A 109 11.73 6.47 6.01
C TYR A 109 10.93 6.88 4.78
N ILE A 110 11.23 6.23 3.66
CA ILE A 110 10.36 6.19 2.49
C ILE A 110 9.82 4.78 2.31
N ARG A 111 8.56 4.69 1.88
CA ARG A 111 7.90 3.43 1.52
C ARG A 111 7.83 3.33 0.00
N ILE A 112 8.43 2.28 -0.53
CA ILE A 112 8.57 2.00 -1.96
C ILE A 112 7.65 0.84 -2.31
N SER A 113 6.60 1.10 -3.09
CA SER A 113 5.67 0.05 -3.54
C SER A 113 6.08 -0.46 -4.92
N PHE A 114 6.06 -1.78 -5.11
CA PHE A 114 6.36 -2.41 -6.41
C PHE A 114 5.26 -3.35 -6.88
N GLY A 115 4.20 -3.58 -6.09
CA GLY A 115 3.17 -4.59 -6.39
C GLY A 115 2.31 -4.34 -7.63
N GLY A 116 2.38 -3.14 -8.22
CA GLY A 116 1.64 -2.79 -9.43
C GLY A 116 2.52 -2.64 -10.68
N LEU A 117 3.84 -2.83 -10.56
CA LEU A 117 4.78 -2.62 -11.66
C LEU A 117 5.16 -3.97 -12.29
N PRO A 118 5.07 -4.10 -13.63
CA PRO A 118 5.69 -5.22 -14.35
C PRO A 118 7.19 -5.32 -14.05
N GLU A 119 7.75 -6.53 -14.15
CA GLU A 119 9.16 -6.82 -13.84
C GLU A 119 10.13 -5.85 -14.55
N VAL A 120 9.93 -5.63 -15.86
CA VAL A 120 10.77 -4.71 -16.67
C VAL A 120 10.68 -3.26 -16.21
N ASP A 121 9.49 -2.79 -15.84
CA ASP A 121 9.29 -1.42 -15.37
C ASP A 121 9.82 -1.26 -13.94
N CYS A 122 9.73 -2.31 -13.14
CA CYS A 122 10.29 -2.36 -11.79
C CYS A 122 11.81 -2.25 -11.82
N GLU A 123 12.49 -2.93 -12.75
CA GLU A 123 13.95 -2.82 -12.91
C GLU A 123 14.37 -1.39 -13.29
N VAL A 124 13.67 -0.77 -14.25
CA VAL A 124 13.92 0.61 -14.65
C VAL A 124 13.68 1.59 -13.49
N ALA A 125 12.56 1.42 -12.77
CA ALA A 125 12.21 2.26 -11.63
C ALA A 125 13.21 2.10 -10.48
N ALA A 126 13.62 0.87 -10.17
CA ALA A 126 14.65 0.58 -9.17
C ALA A 126 15.98 1.24 -9.55
N GLY A 127 16.40 1.15 -10.81
CA GLY A 127 17.62 1.81 -11.29
C GLY A 127 17.56 3.34 -11.17
N ARG A 128 16.42 3.96 -11.46
CA ARG A 128 16.21 5.41 -11.25
C ARG A 128 16.27 5.77 -9.78
N LEU A 129 15.60 5.01 -8.92
CA LEU A 129 15.61 5.21 -7.47
C LEU A 129 17.03 5.07 -6.89
N CYS A 130 17.77 4.03 -7.27
CA CYS A 130 19.16 3.84 -6.86
C CYS A 130 20.02 5.05 -7.20
N ARG A 131 19.97 5.54 -8.45
CA ARG A 131 20.71 6.75 -8.84
C ARG A 131 20.31 7.98 -8.04
N GLY A 132 19.01 8.16 -7.80
CA GLY A 132 18.50 9.27 -6.99
C GLY A 132 18.97 9.21 -5.54
N LEU A 133 18.96 8.03 -4.92
CA LEU A 133 19.47 7.84 -3.56
C LEU A 133 20.99 8.00 -3.49
N GLU A 134 21.74 7.50 -4.48
CA GLU A 134 23.20 7.68 -4.57
C GLU A 134 23.59 9.16 -4.70
N GLU A 135 22.92 9.92 -5.57
CA GLU A 135 23.14 11.37 -5.68
C GLU A 135 22.75 12.08 -4.38
N LEU A 136 21.60 11.74 -3.79
CA LEU A 136 21.18 12.30 -2.51
C LEU A 136 22.22 12.10 -1.40
N MET A 137 22.89 10.94 -1.39
CA MET A 137 23.95 10.63 -0.42
C MET A 137 25.26 11.38 -0.71
N ARG A 138 25.62 11.56 -1.97
CA ARG A 138 26.91 12.12 -2.39
C ARG A 138 26.89 13.65 -2.53
N ASP A 139 25.92 14.17 -3.28
CA ASP A 139 25.86 15.56 -3.76
C ASP A 139 24.71 16.36 -3.13
N GLU A 140 23.87 15.70 -2.33
CA GLU A 140 22.63 16.27 -1.76
C GLU A 140 21.53 16.51 -2.82
N MET A 141 20.48 17.25 -2.45
CA MET A 141 19.43 17.66 -3.40
C MET A 141 19.93 18.83 -4.24
N VAL A 142 20.75 18.55 -5.26
CA VAL A 142 21.17 19.56 -6.24
C VAL A 142 20.00 19.83 -7.19
N GLN A 143 19.78 21.12 -7.52
CA GLN A 143 18.74 21.54 -8.46
C GLN A 143 18.99 21.00 -9.88
#